data_AF-A0A2E0JGX6-F1
#
_entry.id   AF-A0A2E0JGX6-F1
#
_cell.length_a   1.000
_cell.length_b   1.000
_cell.length_c   1.000
_cell.angle_alpha   90.00
_cell.angle_beta   90.00
_cell.angle_gamma   90.00
#
_symmetry.space_group_name_H-M   'P 1'
#
loop_
_entity.id
_entity.type
_entity.pdbx_description
1 polymer ?
#
loop_
_entity_poly.entity_id
_entity_poly.type
_entity_poly.pdbx_seq_one_letter_code
_entity_poly.pdbx_strand_id
1 'polypeptide(L)'
;MQKRNKNNSSKKIEIHQFKSNFFIGDDNNFKVLNLKSFSKVDLDTKNVTIIHFNKPPVIVPNKLFIKDNLNKYLSTNYKLSNNLSVGYDKTSNKSLNIVYEKKKNLENLLDKNGIEFISINYFTVIYEYLTLLKKNDEMSIYINLRNSLFDIIIYNKDEFLYFNTFNKKNKEEFLYYLLYVLKNFQADVNSTKINFLGKFEEFKEYYDYTSLYAEIIYIENNIQTINNIKHESPFFLNSII
;
A
#
# COMPACT_ATOMS: atom_id res chain seq x y z
N MET A 1 16.94 -1.10 16.25
CA MET A 1 17.76 -1.70 15.17
C MET A 1 17.73 -3.21 15.30
N GLN A 2 16.94 -3.90 14.49
CA GLN A 2 17.12 -5.34 14.24
C GLN A 2 17.50 -5.49 12.77
N LYS A 3 18.74 -5.95 12.52
CA LYS A 3 19.20 -6.34 11.20
C LYS A 3 18.37 -7.55 10.76
N ARG A 4 17.66 -7.45 9.63
CA ARG A 4 16.96 -8.57 9.00
C ARG A 4 17.98 -9.68 8.72
N ASN A 5 17.76 -10.86 9.28
CA ASN A 5 18.51 -12.06 8.93
C ASN A 5 18.18 -12.43 7.49
N LYS A 6 19.22 -12.47 6.63
CA LYS A 6 19.17 -13.07 5.30
C LYS A 6 18.93 -14.58 5.45
N ASN A 7 17.67 -15.00 5.55
CA ASN A 7 17.31 -16.38 5.24
C ASN A 7 17.16 -16.51 3.71
N ASN A 8 17.79 -17.53 3.14
CA ASN A 8 17.73 -17.94 1.74
C ASN A 8 16.28 -18.22 1.29
N SER A 9 15.51 -17.17 1.01
CA SER A 9 14.21 -17.29 0.36
C SER A 9 14.43 -17.26 -1.16
N SER A 10 13.79 -18.17 -1.89
CA SER A 10 13.63 -18.10 -3.35
C SER A 10 13.45 -16.64 -3.79
N LYS A 11 14.25 -16.15 -4.75
CA LYS A 11 14.15 -14.76 -5.22
C LYS A 11 12.71 -14.45 -5.62
N LYS A 12 11.97 -13.71 -4.79
CA LYS A 12 10.62 -13.23 -5.09
C LYS A 12 10.75 -12.05 -6.05
N ILE A 13 9.89 -12.00 -7.05
CA ILE A 13 9.74 -10.81 -7.90
C ILE A 13 8.41 -10.16 -7.56
N GLU A 14 8.45 -8.85 -7.40
CA GLU A 14 7.25 -8.04 -7.27
C GLU A 14 7.01 -7.29 -8.58
N ILE A 15 5.74 -7.29 -9.03
CA ILE A 15 5.28 -6.44 -10.11
C ILE A 15 4.21 -5.50 -9.56
N HIS A 16 4.53 -4.21 -9.50
CA HIS A 16 3.61 -3.18 -9.03
C HIS A 16 2.79 -2.65 -10.21
N GLN A 17 1.48 -2.90 -10.19
CA GLN A 17 0.55 -2.49 -11.22
C GLN A 17 -0.21 -1.23 -10.79
N PHE A 18 0.16 -0.09 -11.39
CA PHE A 18 -0.55 1.17 -11.23
C PHE A 18 -1.57 1.39 -12.35
N LYS A 19 -2.26 2.54 -12.33
CA LYS A 19 -3.20 2.91 -13.39
C LYS A 19 -2.49 3.07 -14.74
N SER A 20 -1.32 3.69 -14.75
CA SER A 20 -0.61 4.05 -15.99
C SER A 20 0.68 3.30 -16.22
N ASN A 21 1.33 2.84 -15.14
CA ASN A 21 2.68 2.30 -15.19
C ASN A 21 2.77 0.95 -14.48
N PHE A 22 3.85 0.22 -14.79
CA PHE A 22 4.22 -1.02 -14.13
C PHE A 22 5.66 -0.90 -13.65
N PHE A 23 5.95 -1.47 -12.50
CA PHE A 23 7.31 -1.61 -12.00
C PHE A 23 7.57 -3.08 -11.70
N ILE A 24 8.78 -3.54 -11.93
CA ILE A 24 9.20 -4.91 -11.65
C ILE A 24 10.54 -4.88 -10.92
N GLY A 25 10.71 -5.72 -9.90
CA GLY A 25 11.95 -5.74 -9.15
C GLY A 25 12.03 -6.85 -8.11
N ASP A 26 13.20 -6.93 -7.49
CA ASP A 26 13.48 -7.65 -6.26
C ASP A 26 14.28 -6.73 -5.32
N ASP A 27 13.96 -6.70 -4.02
CA ASP A 27 14.70 -6.04 -2.94
C ASP A 27 15.51 -4.78 -3.33
N ASN A 28 14.85 -3.60 -3.35
CA ASN A 28 15.42 -2.29 -3.76
C ASN A 28 15.81 -2.15 -5.24
N ASN A 29 15.79 -3.22 -6.04
CA ASN A 29 16.15 -3.18 -7.46
C ASN A 29 14.89 -3.21 -8.34
N PHE A 30 14.15 -2.11 -8.33
CA PHE A 30 13.01 -1.94 -9.24
C PHE A 30 13.43 -1.30 -10.56
N LYS A 31 12.68 -1.60 -11.63
CA LYS A 31 12.73 -0.92 -12.93
C LYS A 31 11.32 -0.73 -13.48
N VAL A 32 11.14 0.22 -14.38
CA VAL A 32 9.88 0.37 -15.12
C VAL A 32 9.69 -0.86 -16.02
N LEU A 33 8.51 -1.47 -15.96
CA LEU A 33 8.15 -2.60 -16.82
C LEU A 33 7.29 -2.11 -17.99
N ASN A 34 7.76 -2.35 -19.21
CA ASN A 34 6.95 -2.16 -20.41
C ASN A 34 6.35 -3.51 -20.83
N LEU A 35 5.03 -3.64 -20.72
CA LEU A 35 4.32 -4.88 -21.06
C LEU A 35 4.48 -5.28 -22.54
N LYS A 36 4.72 -4.32 -23.45
CA LYS A 36 4.89 -4.63 -24.89
C LYS A 36 6.23 -5.32 -25.19
N SER A 37 7.24 -5.11 -24.35
CA SER A 37 8.58 -5.69 -24.49
C SER A 37 8.84 -6.77 -23.44
N PHE A 38 7.77 -7.37 -22.89
CA PHE A 38 7.88 -8.38 -21.86
C PHE A 38 8.54 -9.65 -22.39
N SER A 39 9.59 -10.12 -21.72
CA SER A 39 10.27 -11.38 -22.00
C SER A 39 10.12 -12.32 -20.79
N LYS A 40 9.75 -13.57 -21.06
CA LYS A 40 9.56 -14.63 -20.06
C LYS A 40 10.88 -15.04 -19.36
N VAL A 41 12.02 -14.84 -20.03
CA VAL A 41 13.34 -15.33 -19.62
C VAL A 41 13.77 -14.85 -18.22
N ASP A 42 13.26 -13.70 -17.75
CA ASP A 42 13.62 -13.14 -16.44
C ASP A 42 12.79 -13.70 -15.26
N LEU A 43 11.73 -14.48 -15.53
CA LEU A 43 10.72 -14.87 -14.53
C LEU A 43 10.63 -16.38 -14.24
N ASP A 44 11.17 -17.23 -15.12
CA ASP A 44 10.92 -18.69 -15.16
C ASP A 44 11.39 -19.53 -13.96
N THR A 45 11.87 -18.90 -12.89
CA THR A 45 12.35 -19.61 -11.68
C THR A 45 11.98 -18.87 -10.38
N LYS A 46 11.10 -17.87 -10.44
CA LYS A 46 10.86 -16.94 -9.33
C LYS A 46 9.39 -16.89 -8.96
N ASN A 47 9.11 -16.78 -7.66
CA ASN A 47 7.77 -16.54 -7.14
C ASN A 47 7.36 -15.10 -7.51
N VAL A 48 6.41 -14.95 -8.43
CA VAL A 48 5.93 -13.64 -8.89
C VAL A 48 4.75 -13.20 -8.04
N THR A 49 4.80 -11.97 -7.52
CA THR A 49 3.66 -11.32 -6.84
C THR A 49 3.27 -10.06 -7.59
N ILE A 50 2.03 -9.98 -8.03
CA ILE A 50 1.44 -8.76 -8.58
C ILE A 50 0.77 -7.99 -7.43
N ILE A 51 1.24 -6.77 -7.20
CA ILE A 51 0.63 -5.84 -6.25
C ILE A 51 -0.19 -4.80 -7.03
N HIS A 52 -1.50 -4.75 -6.74
CA HIS A 52 -2.46 -3.90 -7.44
C HIS A 52 -2.64 -2.56 -6.72
N PHE A 53 -2.40 -1.44 -7.43
CA PHE A 53 -2.52 -0.06 -6.94
C PHE A 53 -3.58 0.78 -7.69
N ASN A 54 -4.34 0.16 -8.61
CA ASN A 54 -5.20 0.86 -9.57
C ASN A 54 -6.20 1.84 -8.94
N LYS A 55 -6.85 1.41 -7.87
CA LYS A 55 -7.84 2.20 -7.11
C LYS A 55 -7.74 1.85 -5.62
N PRO A 56 -8.21 2.74 -4.73
CA PRO A 56 -8.38 2.41 -3.32
C PRO A 56 -9.27 1.17 -3.14
N PRO A 57 -8.90 0.24 -2.25
CA PRO A 57 -9.75 -0.88 -1.90
C PRO A 57 -10.89 -0.45 -0.96
N VAL A 58 -11.85 -1.35 -0.76
CA VAL A 58 -12.85 -1.29 0.30
C VAL A 58 -12.53 -2.39 1.32
N ILE A 59 -12.46 -2.00 2.59
CA ILE A 59 -12.11 -2.90 3.69
C ILE A 59 -13.41 -3.39 4.34
N VAL A 60 -13.60 -4.70 4.34
CA VAL A 60 -14.81 -5.34 4.87
C VAL A 60 -14.44 -6.23 6.05
N PRO A 61 -14.93 -5.96 7.27
CA PRO A 61 -14.76 -6.87 8.40
C PRO A 61 -15.25 -8.28 8.04
N ASN A 62 -14.51 -9.31 8.43
CA ASN A 62 -14.81 -10.69 8.03
C ASN A 62 -16.23 -11.14 8.47
N LYS A 63 -16.74 -10.62 9.58
CA LYS A 63 -18.12 -10.87 10.05
C LYS A 63 -19.20 -10.32 9.12
N LEU A 64 -18.89 -9.31 8.31
CA LEU A 64 -19.83 -8.63 7.41
C LEU A 64 -19.60 -9.01 5.93
N PHE A 65 -18.62 -9.87 5.66
CA PHE A 65 -18.20 -10.21 4.30
C PHE A 65 -19.10 -11.29 3.68
N ILE A 66 -19.68 -10.97 2.53
CA ILE A 66 -20.46 -11.88 1.69
C ILE A 66 -19.83 -11.85 0.31
N LYS A 67 -19.30 -13.00 -0.15
CA LYS A 67 -18.56 -13.12 -1.40
C LYS A 67 -19.34 -12.63 -2.63
N ASP A 68 -20.65 -12.80 -2.66
CA ASP A 68 -21.47 -12.38 -3.81
C ASP A 68 -21.73 -10.85 -3.86
N ASN A 69 -21.30 -10.12 -2.83
CA ASN A 69 -21.52 -8.67 -2.71
C ASN A 69 -20.30 -7.81 -3.10
N LEU A 70 -19.23 -8.36 -3.71
CA LEU A 70 -18.01 -7.58 -4.00
C LEU A 70 -18.28 -6.27 -4.73
N ASN A 71 -19.08 -6.31 -5.79
CA ASN A 71 -19.44 -5.12 -6.57
C ASN A 71 -20.21 -4.10 -5.72
N LYS A 72 -21.08 -4.57 -4.82
CA LYS A 72 -21.87 -3.69 -3.93
C LYS A 72 -20.94 -2.96 -2.97
N TYR A 73 -20.01 -3.67 -2.33
CA TYR A 73 -19.03 -3.05 -1.43
C TYR A 73 -18.23 -1.96 -2.13
N LEU A 74 -17.77 -2.20 -3.36
CA LEU A 74 -17.00 -1.19 -4.10
C LEU A 74 -17.86 0.02 -4.52
N SER A 75 -19.11 -0.22 -4.89
CA SER A 75 -20.03 0.81 -5.36
C SER A 75 -20.41 1.86 -4.29
N THR A 76 -20.17 1.58 -3.00
CA THR A 76 -20.37 2.56 -1.93
C THR A 76 -19.33 3.68 -1.96
N ASN A 77 -18.15 3.42 -2.51
CA ASN A 77 -17.02 4.37 -2.49
C ASN A 77 -16.81 5.04 -3.84
N TYR A 78 -17.04 4.34 -4.94
CA TYR A 78 -16.87 4.90 -6.29
C TYR A 78 -17.64 4.13 -7.36
N LYS A 79 -17.84 4.78 -8.51
CA LYS A 79 -18.36 4.15 -9.71
C LYS A 79 -17.36 3.10 -10.24
N LEU A 80 -17.85 1.87 -10.39
CA LEU A 80 -17.09 0.76 -10.96
C LEU A 80 -16.68 1.03 -12.41
N SER A 81 -15.53 0.50 -12.80
CA SER A 81 -14.99 0.62 -14.14
C SER A 81 -15.32 -0.62 -14.97
N ASN A 82 -16.00 -0.43 -16.11
CA ASN A 82 -16.45 -1.52 -16.98
C ASN A 82 -15.31 -2.42 -17.51
N ASN A 83 -14.07 -1.94 -17.51
CA ASN A 83 -12.89 -2.64 -18.01
C ASN A 83 -12.01 -3.23 -16.91
N LEU A 84 -12.43 -3.15 -15.64
CA LEU A 84 -11.71 -3.74 -14.51
C LEU A 84 -12.48 -4.95 -13.99
N SER A 85 -11.72 -5.92 -13.48
CA SER A 85 -12.29 -7.04 -12.75
C SER A 85 -12.27 -6.77 -11.25
N VAL A 86 -13.14 -7.43 -10.50
CA VAL A 86 -13.19 -7.31 -9.05
C VAL A 86 -12.56 -8.55 -8.41
N GLY A 87 -11.64 -8.32 -7.47
CA GLY A 87 -11.01 -9.34 -6.65
C GLY A 87 -11.16 -9.01 -5.17
N TYR A 88 -10.73 -9.94 -4.33
CA TYR A 88 -10.58 -9.68 -2.91
C TYR A 88 -9.42 -10.49 -2.33
N ASP A 89 -8.79 -9.92 -1.30
CA ASP A 89 -7.80 -10.60 -0.48
C ASP A 89 -8.40 -10.89 0.89
N LYS A 90 -7.93 -11.96 1.52
CA LYS A 90 -8.21 -12.24 2.92
C LYS A 90 -6.93 -12.06 3.73
N THR A 91 -7.02 -11.27 4.79
CA THR A 91 -5.91 -11.05 5.74
C THR A 91 -5.50 -12.35 6.43
N SER A 92 -4.23 -12.46 6.81
CA SER A 92 -3.63 -13.64 7.44
C SER A 92 -4.31 -13.99 8.77
N ASN A 93 -4.63 -12.98 9.57
CA ASN A 93 -5.38 -13.10 10.82
C ASN A 93 -6.89 -13.31 10.62
N LYS A 94 -7.37 -13.33 9.37
CA LYS A 94 -8.77 -13.55 8.98
C LYS A 94 -9.75 -12.51 9.53
N SER A 95 -9.26 -11.33 9.93
CA SER A 95 -10.09 -10.26 10.49
C SER A 95 -10.81 -9.45 9.42
N LEU A 96 -10.17 -9.25 8.26
CA LEU A 96 -10.64 -8.39 7.19
C LEU A 96 -10.58 -9.08 5.82
N ASN A 97 -11.47 -8.66 4.93
CA ASN A 97 -11.40 -8.93 3.49
C ASN A 97 -11.24 -7.59 2.75
N ILE A 98 -10.26 -7.51 1.87
CA ILE A 98 -9.90 -6.31 1.11
C ILE A 98 -10.47 -6.49 -0.29
N VAL A 99 -11.51 -5.74 -0.65
CA VAL A 99 -12.17 -5.83 -1.96
C VAL A 99 -11.67 -4.72 -2.87
N TYR A 100 -11.31 -5.01 -4.11
CA TYR A 100 -10.69 -4.03 -5.00
C TYR A 100 -10.91 -4.32 -6.49
N GLU A 101 -10.85 -3.26 -7.31
CA GLU A 101 -10.78 -3.38 -8.77
C GLU A 101 -9.32 -3.59 -9.23
N LYS A 102 -9.14 -4.50 -10.18
CA LYS A 102 -7.84 -4.80 -10.79
C LYS A 102 -7.92 -4.97 -12.30
N LYS A 103 -6.84 -4.61 -12.98
CA LYS A 103 -6.66 -4.85 -14.41
C LYS A 103 -6.11 -6.26 -14.64
N LYS A 104 -6.84 -7.08 -15.39
CA LYS A 104 -6.39 -8.45 -15.73
C LYS A 104 -5.31 -8.52 -16.81
N ASN A 105 -4.89 -7.40 -17.41
CA ASN A 105 -3.99 -7.45 -18.55
C ASN A 105 -2.63 -8.06 -18.22
N LEU A 106 -2.09 -7.80 -17.03
CA LEU A 106 -0.84 -8.40 -16.55
C LEU A 106 -1.05 -9.87 -16.16
N GLU A 107 -2.11 -10.17 -15.40
CA GLU A 107 -2.47 -11.56 -15.03
C GLU A 107 -2.61 -12.43 -16.28
N ASN A 108 -3.42 -11.99 -17.24
CA ASN A 108 -3.61 -12.69 -18.51
C ASN A 108 -2.29 -12.83 -19.31
N LEU A 109 -1.35 -11.89 -19.19
CA LEU A 109 -0.05 -11.98 -19.84
C LEU A 109 0.81 -13.07 -19.18
N LEU A 110 0.85 -13.12 -17.85
CA LEU A 110 1.59 -14.14 -17.11
C LEU A 110 0.97 -15.53 -17.32
N ASP A 111 -0.35 -15.65 -17.25
CA ASP A 111 -1.10 -16.90 -17.51
C ASP A 111 -0.79 -17.46 -18.90
N LYS A 112 -0.85 -16.61 -19.94
CA LYS A 112 -0.52 -17.01 -21.32
C LYS A 112 0.92 -17.51 -21.47
N ASN A 113 1.82 -17.03 -20.62
CA ASN A 113 3.21 -17.46 -20.58
C ASN A 113 3.43 -18.62 -19.61
N GLY A 114 2.40 -19.15 -18.94
CA GLY A 114 2.52 -20.25 -17.97
C GLY A 114 3.34 -19.88 -16.74
N ILE A 115 3.34 -18.60 -16.35
CA ILE A 115 4.03 -18.12 -15.15
C ILE A 115 3.02 -18.12 -14.00
N GLU A 116 3.32 -18.84 -12.93
CA GLU A 116 2.53 -18.79 -11.70
C GLU A 116 2.76 -17.47 -10.96
N PHE A 117 1.69 -16.90 -10.41
CA PHE A 117 1.77 -15.65 -9.67
C PHE A 117 0.75 -15.58 -8.53
N ILE A 118 1.08 -14.76 -7.53
CA ILE A 118 0.15 -14.30 -6.50
C ILE A 118 -0.38 -12.93 -6.95
N SER A 119 -1.69 -12.71 -6.77
CA SER A 119 -2.31 -11.39 -6.97
C SER A 119 -2.79 -10.86 -5.63
N ILE A 120 -2.38 -9.64 -5.27
CA ILE A 120 -2.74 -9.01 -3.99
C ILE A 120 -2.92 -7.50 -4.16
N ASN A 121 -3.76 -6.90 -3.33
CA ASN A 121 -3.89 -5.44 -3.21
C ASN A 121 -2.77 -4.84 -2.37
N TYR A 122 -2.35 -3.63 -2.72
CA TYR A 122 -1.33 -2.90 -1.97
C TYR A 122 -1.68 -2.70 -0.48
N PHE A 123 -2.95 -2.45 -0.16
CA PHE A 123 -3.34 -2.23 1.23
C PHE A 123 -3.21 -3.51 2.05
N THR A 124 -3.48 -4.68 1.46
CA THR A 124 -3.29 -5.96 2.15
C THR A 124 -1.83 -6.11 2.56
N VAL A 125 -0.89 -5.77 1.68
CA VAL A 125 0.56 -5.79 2.00
C VAL A 125 0.89 -4.84 3.16
N ILE A 126 0.39 -3.59 3.12
CA ILE A 126 0.59 -2.63 4.21
C ILE A 126 -0.04 -3.14 5.52
N TYR A 127 -1.22 -3.74 5.45
CA TYR A 127 -1.94 -4.26 6.60
C TYR A 127 -1.15 -5.38 7.28
N GLU A 128 -0.70 -6.37 6.51
CA GLU A 128 0.11 -7.48 7.02
C GLU A 128 1.40 -6.96 7.65
N TYR A 129 2.07 -6.02 6.99
CA TYR A 129 3.27 -5.37 7.52
C TYR A 129 3.01 -4.64 8.85
N LEU A 130 1.98 -3.79 8.91
CA LEU A 130 1.64 -3.04 10.12
C LEU A 130 1.16 -3.94 11.26
N THR A 131 0.51 -5.07 10.94
CA THR A 131 0.05 -6.04 11.95
C THR A 131 1.22 -6.68 12.71
N LEU A 132 2.39 -6.79 12.09
CA LEU A 132 3.61 -7.31 12.73
C LEU A 132 4.31 -6.30 13.66
N LEU A 133 4.01 -5.00 13.51
CA LEU A 133 4.59 -3.96 14.35
C LEU A 133 3.89 -3.92 15.71
N LYS A 134 4.69 -3.88 16.78
CA LYS A 134 4.19 -3.60 18.13
C LYS A 134 3.66 -2.17 18.21
N LYS A 135 2.42 -2.02 18.67
CA LYS A 135 1.76 -0.73 18.86
C LYS A 135 1.71 -0.45 20.36
N ASN A 136 2.53 0.51 20.80
CA ASN A 136 2.62 0.86 22.21
C ASN A 136 1.63 1.97 22.60
N ASP A 137 1.18 2.75 21.61
CA ASP A 137 0.24 3.84 21.80
C ASP A 137 -1.20 3.32 21.71
N GLU A 138 -2.12 3.93 22.47
CA GLU A 138 -3.53 3.60 22.38
C GLU A 138 -4.08 3.85 20.97
N MET A 139 -3.72 4.97 20.35
CA MET A 139 -4.03 5.25 18.96
C MET A 139 -2.75 5.39 18.15
N SER A 140 -2.58 4.52 17.15
CA SER A 140 -1.45 4.56 16.23
C SER A 140 -1.92 4.96 14.84
N ILE A 141 -1.40 6.08 14.32
CA ILE A 141 -1.78 6.63 13.02
C ILE A 141 -0.63 6.46 12.05
N TYR A 142 -0.88 5.80 10.93
CA TYR A 142 0.09 5.56 9.86
C TYR A 142 -0.32 6.27 8.58
N ILE A 143 0.66 6.84 7.89
CA ILE A 143 0.48 7.53 6.61
C ILE A 143 1.36 6.91 5.53
N ASN A 144 0.74 6.42 4.46
CA ASN A 144 1.43 6.02 3.24
C ASN A 144 1.33 7.17 2.21
N LEU A 145 2.45 7.80 1.86
CA LEU A 145 2.48 8.83 0.83
C LEU A 145 2.71 8.21 -0.55
N ARG A 146 1.88 8.64 -1.52
CA ARG A 146 1.96 8.28 -2.94
C ARG A 146 2.08 9.54 -3.78
N ASN A 147 2.30 9.44 -5.09
CA ASN A 147 2.51 10.63 -5.94
C ASN A 147 1.34 11.64 -5.90
N SER A 148 0.08 11.20 -6.08
CA SER A 148 -1.12 12.06 -6.06
C SER A 148 -2.16 11.68 -5.01
N LEU A 149 -1.83 10.68 -4.18
CA LEU A 149 -2.70 10.10 -3.17
C LEU A 149 -1.93 10.00 -1.86
N PHE A 150 -2.66 9.76 -0.77
CA PHE A 150 -2.09 9.21 0.44
C PHE A 150 -3.13 8.37 1.18
N ASP A 151 -2.66 7.39 1.93
CA ASP A 151 -3.51 6.57 2.78
C ASP A 151 -3.35 7.00 4.23
N ILE A 152 -4.46 7.08 4.97
CA ILE A 152 -4.46 7.17 6.43
C ILE A 152 -4.95 5.85 7.00
N ILE A 153 -4.18 5.28 7.90
CA ILE A 153 -4.47 4.00 8.55
C ILE A 153 -4.43 4.22 10.06
N ILE A 154 -5.47 3.83 10.77
CA ILE A 154 -5.55 4.01 12.23
C ILE A 154 -5.76 2.65 12.88
N TYR A 155 -4.98 2.42 13.93
CA TYR A 155 -5.15 1.32 14.85
C TYR A 155 -5.48 1.84 16.25
N ASN A 156 -6.33 1.12 16.97
CA ASN A 156 -6.47 1.24 18.41
C ASN A 156 -5.74 0.06 19.07
N LYS A 157 -4.57 0.29 19.67
CA LYS A 157 -3.61 -0.76 20.02
C LYS A 157 -3.42 -1.69 18.82
N ASP A 158 -3.63 -2.99 18.95
CA ASP A 158 -3.48 -3.95 17.84
C ASP A 158 -4.74 -4.12 16.97
N GLU A 159 -5.84 -3.42 17.29
CA GLU A 159 -7.08 -3.48 16.53
C GLU A 159 -7.07 -2.48 15.38
N PHE A 160 -7.33 -2.95 14.16
CA PHE A 160 -7.50 -2.09 13.01
C PHE A 160 -8.83 -1.32 13.11
N LEU A 161 -8.75 0.01 13.06
CA LEU A 161 -9.91 0.89 13.26
C LEU A 161 -10.36 1.53 11.94
N TYR A 162 -9.42 1.98 11.11
CA TYR A 162 -9.76 2.80 9.94
C TYR A 162 -8.72 2.71 8.84
N PHE A 163 -9.22 2.78 7.60
CA PHE A 163 -8.43 3.03 6.40
C PHE A 163 -9.22 3.93 5.45
N ASN A 164 -8.55 4.92 4.88
CA ASN A 164 -9.05 5.59 3.68
C ASN A 164 -7.90 6.18 2.86
N THR A 165 -8.15 6.37 1.57
CA THR A 165 -7.24 7.02 0.63
C THR A 165 -7.81 8.37 0.20
N PHE A 166 -6.99 9.40 0.28
CA PHE A 166 -7.34 10.77 -0.12
C PHE A 166 -6.52 11.19 -1.33
N ASN A 167 -7.13 12.02 -2.19
CA ASN A 167 -6.38 12.78 -3.18
C ASN A 167 -5.56 13.86 -2.47
N LYS A 168 -4.34 14.09 -2.96
CA LYS A 168 -3.55 15.25 -2.56
C LYS A 168 -2.93 15.89 -3.79
N LYS A 169 -3.22 17.17 -4.00
CA LYS A 169 -2.57 17.99 -5.03
C LYS A 169 -1.33 18.70 -4.48
N ASN A 170 -1.37 19.07 -3.20
CA ASN A 170 -0.31 19.79 -2.51
C ASN A 170 -0.32 19.48 -1.00
N LYS A 171 0.62 20.08 -0.28
CA LYS A 171 0.79 19.91 1.17
C LYS A 171 -0.39 20.46 1.98
N GLU A 172 -1.03 21.52 1.51
CA GLU A 172 -2.17 22.16 2.17
C GLU A 172 -3.40 21.25 2.15
N GLU A 173 -3.72 20.66 0.99
CA GLU A 173 -4.83 19.70 0.85
C GLU A 173 -4.55 18.41 1.63
N PHE A 174 -3.31 17.93 1.61
CA PHE A 174 -2.89 16.79 2.45
C PHE A 174 -3.14 17.07 3.94
N LEU A 175 -2.66 18.22 4.45
CA LEU A 175 -2.78 18.58 5.85
C LEU A 175 -4.25 18.78 6.24
N TYR A 176 -5.06 19.38 5.38
CA TYR A 176 -6.49 19.54 5.60
C TYR A 176 -7.18 18.19 5.88
N TYR A 177 -6.98 17.19 5.00
CA TYR A 177 -7.58 15.88 5.18
C TYR A 177 -7.00 15.13 6.39
N LEU A 178 -5.69 15.28 6.65
CA LEU A 178 -5.07 14.71 7.85
C LEU A 178 -5.74 15.26 9.11
N LEU A 179 -5.76 16.57 9.30
CA LEU A 179 -6.36 17.21 10.48
C LEU A 179 -7.86 16.90 10.61
N TYR A 180 -8.58 16.82 9.49
CA TYR A 180 -9.98 16.40 9.47
C TYR A 180 -10.17 15.00 10.06
N VAL A 181 -9.35 14.04 9.63
CA VAL A 181 -9.39 12.67 10.16
C VAL A 181 -8.96 12.64 11.62
N LEU A 182 -7.88 13.32 12.01
CA LEU A 182 -7.45 13.40 13.42
C LEU A 182 -8.58 13.92 14.32
N LYS A 183 -9.26 14.98 13.89
CA LYS A 183 -10.41 15.55 14.61
C LYS A 183 -11.56 14.56 14.75
N ASN A 184 -11.92 13.84 13.69
CA ASN A 184 -13.03 12.88 13.70
C ASN A 184 -12.76 11.69 14.64
N PHE A 185 -11.51 11.26 14.74
CA PHE A 185 -11.10 10.20 15.65
C PHE A 185 -10.73 10.72 17.05
N GLN A 186 -10.90 12.02 17.32
CA GLN A 186 -10.56 12.66 18.59
C GLN A 186 -9.10 12.40 18.99
N ALA A 187 -8.22 12.29 18.01
CA ALA A 187 -6.79 12.13 18.25
C ALA A 187 -6.25 13.42 18.88
N ASP A 188 -5.63 13.31 20.05
CA ASP A 188 -4.91 14.44 20.65
C ASP A 188 -3.61 14.64 19.86
N VAL A 189 -3.55 15.72 19.08
CA VAL A 189 -2.41 16.05 18.23
C VAL A 189 -1.12 16.29 19.02
N ASN A 190 -1.20 16.60 20.32
CA ASN A 190 -0.04 16.82 21.16
C ASN A 190 0.61 15.51 21.64
N SER A 191 -0.17 14.43 21.73
CA SER A 191 0.31 13.13 22.23
C SER A 191 0.34 12.06 21.15
N THR A 192 -0.50 12.18 20.12
CA THR A 192 -0.63 11.19 19.05
C THR A 192 0.44 11.41 18.01
N LYS A 193 1.27 10.39 17.81
CA LYS A 193 2.37 10.44 16.84
C LYS A 193 1.86 10.04 15.46
N ILE A 194 2.33 10.76 14.43
CA ILE A 194 2.06 10.46 13.04
C ILE A 194 3.21 9.61 12.47
N ASN A 195 2.90 8.37 12.12
CA ASN A 195 3.88 7.41 11.62
C ASN A 195 3.87 7.37 10.09
N PHE A 196 4.82 8.02 9.44
CA PHE A 196 4.99 7.93 7.98
C PHE A 196 5.64 6.60 7.58
N LEU A 197 5.10 5.95 6.55
CA LEU A 197 5.68 4.76 5.96
C LEU A 197 6.87 5.16 5.08
N GLY A 198 8.07 5.16 5.66
CA GLY A 198 9.31 5.60 5.05
C GLY A 198 9.50 7.12 5.03
N LYS A 199 10.71 7.53 4.63
CA LYS A 199 11.10 8.93 4.41
C LYS A 199 11.72 9.09 3.02
N PHE A 200 11.12 9.93 2.20
CA PHE A 200 11.47 10.10 0.78
C PHE A 200 11.62 11.59 0.43
N GLU A 201 12.66 11.95 -0.33
CA GLU A 201 12.95 13.35 -0.71
C GLU A 201 11.76 14.04 -1.39
N GLU A 202 11.09 13.34 -2.31
CA GLU A 202 9.91 13.84 -3.04
C GLU A 202 8.72 14.24 -2.15
N PHE A 203 8.71 13.79 -0.89
CA PHE A 203 7.68 14.10 0.08
C PHE A 203 8.15 14.99 1.23
N LYS A 204 9.35 15.55 1.15
CA LYS A 204 9.95 16.36 2.22
C LYS A 204 9.02 17.46 2.72
N GLU A 205 8.37 18.18 1.81
CA GLU A 205 7.43 19.25 2.17
C GLU A 205 6.25 18.75 3.02
N TYR A 206 5.75 17.53 2.79
CA TYR A 206 4.63 16.98 3.56
C TYR A 206 5.06 16.66 4.99
N TYR A 207 6.28 16.15 5.18
CA TYR A 207 6.82 15.89 6.51
C TYR A 207 7.05 17.19 7.27
N ASP A 208 7.69 18.18 6.63
CA ASP A 208 7.99 19.48 7.22
C ASP A 208 6.71 20.22 7.61
N TYR A 209 5.63 20.11 6.83
CA TYR A 209 4.35 20.70 7.21
C TYR A 209 3.64 19.95 8.33
N THR A 210 3.75 18.62 8.38
CA THR A 210 3.10 17.82 9.43
C THR A 210 3.76 18.06 10.78
N SER A 211 5.08 18.21 10.82
CA SER A 211 5.84 18.44 12.06
C SER A 211 5.51 19.76 12.76
N LEU A 212 4.83 20.69 12.07
CA LEU A 212 4.31 21.92 12.68
C LEU A 212 3.10 21.66 13.60
N TYR A 213 2.43 20.50 13.47
CA TYR A 213 1.17 20.20 14.15
C TYR A 213 1.22 18.94 15.02
N ALA A 214 2.07 17.97 14.69
CA ALA A 214 2.18 16.71 15.42
C ALA A 214 3.61 16.16 15.38
N GLU A 215 3.97 15.36 16.37
CA GLU A 215 5.22 14.59 16.34
C GLU A 215 5.16 13.58 15.18
N ILE A 216 6.22 13.51 14.38
CA ILE A 216 6.32 12.58 13.25
C ILE A 216 7.37 11.49 13.52
N ILE A 217 7.03 10.25 13.17
CA ILE A 217 7.93 9.09 13.21
C ILE A 217 8.00 8.52 11.80
N TYR A 218 9.18 8.03 11.39
CA TYR A 218 9.36 7.32 10.13
C TYR A 218 9.51 5.83 10.38
N ILE A 219 8.63 5.04 9.78
CA ILE A 219 8.69 3.58 9.80
C ILE A 219 9.67 3.12 8.72
N GLU A 220 10.64 2.30 9.12
CA GLU A 220 11.61 1.62 8.24
C GLU A 220 12.65 2.47 7.49
N ASN A 221 12.90 3.74 7.84
CA ASN A 221 14.12 4.43 7.36
C ASN A 221 14.57 5.61 8.25
N ASN A 222 15.79 5.51 8.81
CA ASN A 222 16.48 6.63 9.45
C ASN A 222 17.25 7.50 8.44
N ILE A 223 17.36 7.06 7.18
CA ILE A 223 18.12 7.73 6.12
C ILE A 223 17.17 8.03 4.96
N GLN A 224 17.28 9.22 4.40
CA GLN A 224 16.47 9.67 3.28
C GLN A 224 16.83 8.85 2.03
N THR A 225 15.87 8.07 1.53
CA THR A 225 16.06 7.23 0.34
C THR A 225 15.99 8.10 -0.92
N ILE A 226 17.07 8.13 -1.71
CA ILE A 226 17.06 8.70 -3.05
C ILE A 226 16.62 7.60 -4.01
N ASN A 227 15.43 7.73 -4.57
CA ASN A 227 14.93 6.80 -5.56
C ASN A 227 15.39 7.26 -6.94
N ASN A 228 16.16 6.42 -7.64
CA ASN A 228 16.54 6.67 -9.03
C ASN A 228 15.36 6.51 -10.01
N ILE A 229 14.20 6.06 -9.50
CA ILE A 229 12.98 5.84 -10.27
C ILE A 229 11.83 6.54 -9.58
N LYS A 230 11.02 7.24 -10.37
CA LYS A 230 9.81 7.92 -9.91
C LYS A 230 8.68 6.89 -9.68
N HIS A 231 8.77 6.14 -8.59
CA HIS A 231 7.77 5.16 -8.18
C HIS A 231 6.55 5.85 -7.53
N GLU A 232 5.33 5.45 -7.87
CA GLU A 232 4.13 6.13 -7.36
C GLU A 232 3.84 5.88 -5.88
N SER A 233 4.42 4.83 -5.29
CA SER A 233 4.31 4.49 -3.85
C SER A 233 5.68 4.05 -3.33
N PRO A 234 6.62 4.97 -3.08
CA PRO A 234 8.02 4.66 -2.76
C PRO A 234 8.25 3.67 -1.62
N PHE A 235 7.34 3.59 -0.66
CA PHE A 235 7.40 2.63 0.44
C PHE A 235 7.60 1.18 -0.03
N PHE A 236 6.98 0.81 -1.15
CA PHE A 236 7.07 -0.55 -1.72
C PHE A 236 8.39 -0.85 -2.43
N LEU A 237 9.28 0.12 -2.60
CA LEU A 237 10.60 -0.16 -3.18
C LEU A 237 11.49 -0.97 -2.24
N ASN A 238 11.19 -0.96 -0.93
CA ASN A 238 12.01 -1.63 0.09
C ASN A 238 11.71 -3.11 0.30
N SER A 239 10.87 -3.75 -0.53
CA SER A 239 10.40 -5.15 -0.43
C SER A 239 9.78 -5.47 0.94
N ILE A 240 8.47 -5.66 0.94
CA ILE A 240 7.66 -5.78 2.16
C ILE A 240 6.98 -7.18 2.22
N ILE A 241 7.22 -8.05 1.24
CA ILE A 241 6.54 -9.35 1.08
C ILE A 241 7.46 -10.55 1.31
#